data_AF-A0A7Y8THB5-F1
#
_entry.id   AF-A0A7Y8THB5-F1
#
_cell.length_a   1.000
_cell.length_b   1.000
_cell.length_c   1.000
_cell.angle_alpha   90.00
_cell.angle_beta   90.00
_cell.angle_gamma   90.00
#
_symmetry.space_group_name_H-M   'P 1'
#
loop_
_entity.id
_entity.type
_entity.pdbx_description
1 polymer ?
#
loop_
_entity_poly.entity_id
_entity_poly.type
_entity_poly.pdbx_seq_one_letter_code
_entity_poly.pdbx_strand_id
1 'polypeptide(L)'
;MCGIVAAFDLKVSSQELRGQVLEMSKKIRHRGPDWSGIYCGYNAILAHERLSIIDPESGGQPLFSKDKKLVLSVNGEIYNHQALRSQLEENYEFMTNSDCEVILALYRKKGIDFIEDLNGIFAFALYDDEKDCYLIARDSIGVIPLYMGWDKKGNFYVASELKSLEGVCNKIQEFLPGHYLYSGDGEMKKWYTRDWMEFEAVKNNPADIDELRNALEQSVHRQLMSDVPYGVLLSGGLDSSIISAVAKKYASRRVESEDTQAAWYPQLHSFAVGLVGSPDLIAAKKVAEYIGSIHHEIHFTIQEGLDALRDVIYHLETYDVTTVRASTPMYLMSRVIKSMGIKMVLSGEGADEIFGGYLYFHKAPNAQAFHEELVRKISKLHLYDCLRANKSLAAWGVEGRVPFLDKEFMDVAMRINPEAKMAKDGKMEKWILRKAFEDQLPASVAWRQKEQFSDGVGYGWIDTLKEVTSSSVTDEQIANAKYRFPIHTPMSKEEYYYRAIFTEHFPSDSAATCVPSVPSVACSTPEAIAWDASFKNMNDPSGRAVKSVHNEGYK
;
A
#
# COMPACT_ATOMS: atom_id res chain seq x y z
N MET A 1 -5.71 -7.84 5.61
CA MET A 1 -4.48 -7.49 6.33
C MET A 1 -4.71 -7.42 7.82
N CYS A 2 -3.78 -7.98 8.58
CA CYS A 2 -3.83 -8.04 10.03
C CYS A 2 -3.47 -6.70 10.69
N GLY A 3 -3.50 -6.65 12.02
CA GLY A 3 -2.93 -5.57 12.83
C GLY A 3 -1.92 -6.14 13.82
N ILE A 4 -0.75 -5.51 13.94
CA ILE A 4 0.25 -5.85 14.97
C ILE A 4 0.41 -4.69 15.95
N VAL A 5 0.56 -5.01 17.24
CA VAL A 5 1.07 -4.10 18.26
C VAL A 5 2.03 -4.88 19.14
N ALA A 6 3.28 -4.44 19.24
CA ALA A 6 4.27 -5.06 20.10
C ALA A 6 4.95 -4.03 21.00
N ALA A 7 5.34 -4.47 22.20
CA ALA A 7 6.08 -3.71 23.18
C ALA A 7 7.35 -4.47 23.58
N PHE A 8 8.47 -3.76 23.64
CA PHE A 8 9.81 -4.25 23.92
C PHE A 8 10.53 -3.30 24.88
N ASP A 9 11.73 -3.68 25.31
CA ASP A 9 12.60 -2.90 26.22
C ASP A 9 11.87 -2.46 27.49
N LEU A 10 11.02 -3.35 28.01
CA LEU A 10 10.05 -3.01 29.05
C LEU A 10 10.73 -2.47 30.31
N LYS A 11 10.26 -1.30 30.77
CA LYS A 11 10.71 -0.58 31.98
C LYS A 11 9.79 -0.80 33.17
N VAL A 12 8.69 -1.50 32.94
CA VAL A 12 7.75 -2.00 33.95
C VAL A 12 7.36 -3.43 33.60
N SER A 13 6.76 -4.15 34.54
CA SER A 13 6.37 -5.54 34.30
C SER A 13 5.42 -5.66 33.09
N SER A 14 5.58 -6.73 32.32
CA SER A 14 4.69 -7.02 31.20
C SER A 14 3.24 -7.20 31.64
N GLN A 15 3.00 -7.72 32.85
CA GLN A 15 1.67 -7.81 33.46
C GLN A 15 0.98 -6.45 33.60
N GLU A 16 1.73 -5.41 33.99
CA GLU A 16 1.22 -4.03 34.09
C GLU A 16 0.89 -3.44 32.71
N LEU A 17 1.75 -3.70 31.71
CA LEU A 17 1.56 -3.17 30.35
C LEU A 17 0.54 -3.93 29.51
N ARG A 18 0.25 -5.20 29.85
CA ARG A 18 -0.62 -6.06 29.05
C ARG A 18 -1.99 -5.43 28.77
N GLY A 19 -2.61 -4.80 29.78
CA GLY A 19 -3.89 -4.11 29.62
C GLY A 19 -3.81 -2.96 28.62
N GLN A 20 -2.74 -2.16 28.68
CA GLN A 20 -2.50 -1.05 27.76
C GLN A 20 -2.29 -1.57 26.33
N VAL A 21 -1.46 -2.59 26.13
CA VAL A 21 -1.19 -3.15 24.80
C VAL A 21 -2.47 -3.74 24.17
N LEU A 22 -3.35 -4.36 24.97
CA LEU A 22 -4.66 -4.83 24.48
C LEU A 22 -5.56 -3.68 24.00
N GLU A 23 -5.60 -2.55 24.71
CA GLU A 23 -6.35 -1.37 24.26
C GLU A 23 -5.72 -0.72 23.02
N MET A 24 -4.39 -0.70 22.92
CA MET A 24 -3.67 -0.27 21.71
C MET A 24 -3.99 -1.17 20.50
N SER A 25 -4.03 -2.50 20.71
CA SER A 25 -4.39 -3.50 19.69
C SER A 25 -5.84 -3.36 19.23
N LYS A 26 -6.76 -3.16 20.17
CA LYS A 26 -8.19 -2.97 19.89
C LYS A 26 -8.49 -1.81 18.94
N LYS A 27 -7.69 -0.73 18.99
CA LYS A 27 -7.83 0.42 18.06
C LYS A 27 -7.59 0.06 16.59
N ILE A 28 -6.95 -1.07 16.30
CA ILE A 28 -6.64 -1.53 14.94
C ILE A 28 -7.34 -2.84 14.56
N ARG A 29 -8.36 -3.25 15.34
CA ARG A 29 -9.12 -4.48 15.09
C ARG A 29 -9.87 -4.48 13.76
N HIS A 30 -10.19 -3.31 13.19
CA HIS A 30 -10.79 -3.21 11.86
C HIS A 30 -9.97 -3.91 10.79
N ARG A 31 -8.63 -3.93 10.95
CA ARG A 31 -7.72 -4.64 10.04
C ARG A 31 -7.96 -6.15 10.12
N GLY A 32 -7.94 -6.69 11.34
CA GLY A 32 -8.08 -8.11 11.62
C GLY A 32 -9.31 -8.47 12.45
N PRO A 33 -10.50 -8.52 11.85
CA PRO A 33 -11.75 -8.74 12.57
C PRO A 33 -12.04 -10.20 12.96
N ASP A 34 -11.25 -11.18 12.46
CA ASP A 34 -11.61 -12.60 12.58
C ASP A 34 -11.19 -13.19 13.93
N TRP A 35 -10.05 -12.74 14.48
CA TRP A 35 -9.53 -13.25 15.76
C TRP A 35 -8.52 -12.28 16.38
N SER A 36 -8.27 -12.40 17.68
CA SER A 36 -7.21 -11.66 18.37
C SER A 36 -6.32 -12.62 19.17
N GLY A 37 -5.01 -12.37 19.18
CA GLY A 37 -4.06 -13.13 19.98
C GLY A 37 -3.06 -12.21 20.68
N ILE A 38 -2.48 -12.70 21.77
CA ILE A 38 -1.46 -11.96 22.53
C ILE A 38 -0.47 -12.92 23.19
N TYR A 39 0.81 -12.63 23.01
CA TYR A 39 1.90 -13.15 23.81
C TYR A 39 2.30 -12.11 24.86
N CYS A 40 2.55 -12.55 26.09
CA CYS A 40 3.02 -11.72 27.19
C CYS A 40 4.16 -12.46 27.90
N GLY A 41 5.39 -12.15 27.48
CA GLY A 41 6.63 -12.68 28.06
C GLY A 41 7.16 -11.81 29.19
N TYR A 42 8.42 -12.05 29.59
CA TYR A 42 9.07 -11.23 30.62
C TYR A 42 9.48 -9.85 30.08
N ASN A 43 10.13 -9.80 28.90
CA ASN A 43 10.65 -8.56 28.30
C ASN A 43 9.95 -8.12 27.00
N ALA A 44 8.89 -8.82 26.58
CA ALA A 44 8.16 -8.48 25.36
C ALA A 44 6.66 -8.82 25.45
N ILE A 45 5.84 -8.04 24.75
CA ILE A 45 4.41 -8.29 24.54
C ILE A 45 4.14 -8.16 23.05
N LEU A 46 3.51 -9.15 22.44
CA LEU A 46 3.13 -9.12 21.03
C LEU A 46 1.63 -9.40 20.92
N ALA A 47 0.85 -8.40 20.52
CA ALA A 47 -0.58 -8.52 20.22
C ALA A 47 -0.81 -8.52 18.71
N HIS A 48 -1.83 -9.26 18.29
CA HIS A 48 -2.20 -9.44 16.90
C HIS A 48 -3.72 -9.45 16.74
N GLU A 49 -4.22 -8.73 15.73
CA GLU A 49 -5.60 -8.78 15.26
C GLU A 49 -5.56 -9.42 13.85
N ARG A 50 -6.24 -10.55 13.66
CA ARG A 50 -6.08 -11.40 12.47
C ARG A 50 -7.21 -11.18 11.46
N LEU A 51 -6.83 -10.96 10.20
CA LEU A 51 -7.68 -11.28 9.05
C LEU A 51 -7.17 -12.59 8.47
N SER A 52 -7.98 -13.64 8.50
CA SER A 52 -7.57 -14.97 8.07
C SER A 52 -7.74 -15.10 6.56
N ILE A 53 -6.62 -15.11 5.83
CA ILE A 53 -6.54 -15.29 4.36
C ILE A 53 -5.98 -16.68 4.03
N ILE A 54 -4.78 -17.00 4.49
CA ILE A 54 -4.13 -18.31 4.39
C ILE A 54 -4.26 -19.07 5.70
N ASP A 55 -4.56 -20.37 5.61
CA ASP A 55 -4.72 -21.29 6.73
C ASP A 55 -5.66 -20.78 7.84
N PRO A 56 -6.97 -20.61 7.56
CA PRO A 56 -7.92 -20.10 8.55
C PRO A 56 -7.98 -20.93 9.83
N GLU A 57 -7.71 -22.24 9.75
CA GLU A 57 -7.82 -23.19 10.86
C GLU A 57 -6.67 -23.10 11.86
N SER A 58 -5.41 -23.11 11.38
CA SER A 58 -4.24 -23.18 12.29
C SER A 58 -3.35 -21.93 12.33
N GLY A 59 -3.51 -20.97 11.42
CA GLY A 59 -2.62 -19.79 11.31
C GLY A 59 -2.85 -18.67 12.34
N GLY A 60 -3.40 -18.99 13.52
CA GLY A 60 -3.60 -18.02 14.60
C GLY A 60 -2.27 -17.39 15.07
N GLN A 61 -2.25 -16.08 15.28
CA GLN A 61 -1.03 -15.35 15.65
C GLN A 61 -1.17 -14.70 17.05
N PRO A 62 -0.07 -14.50 17.82
CA PRO A 62 1.33 -14.74 17.45
C PRO A 62 1.65 -16.20 17.13
N LEU A 63 2.49 -16.42 16.12
CA LEU A 63 3.04 -17.73 15.75
C LEU A 63 4.16 -18.10 16.72
N PHE A 64 4.30 -19.39 17.00
CA PHE A 64 5.31 -19.92 17.91
C PHE A 64 6.13 -21.01 17.23
N SER A 65 7.44 -21.04 17.48
CA SER A 65 8.21 -22.26 17.22
C SER A 65 7.70 -23.41 18.10
N LYS A 66 7.99 -24.66 17.72
CA LYS A 66 7.55 -25.85 18.47
C LYS A 66 7.92 -25.82 19.97
N ASP A 67 9.13 -25.35 20.29
CA ASP A 67 9.62 -25.17 21.67
C ASP A 67 9.17 -23.84 22.32
N LYS A 68 8.39 -23.04 21.59
CA LYS A 68 7.84 -21.73 22.00
C LYS A 68 8.90 -20.70 22.36
N LYS A 69 10.12 -20.87 21.85
CA LYS A 69 11.23 -19.93 22.07
C LYS A 69 11.25 -18.75 21.12
N LEU A 70 10.65 -18.91 19.96
CA LEU A 70 10.43 -17.81 19.03
C LEU A 70 8.96 -17.47 18.98
N VAL A 71 8.67 -16.18 19.02
CA VAL A 71 7.31 -15.62 18.93
C VAL A 71 7.27 -14.61 17.80
N LEU A 72 6.30 -14.73 16.90
CA LEU A 72 6.22 -13.91 15.70
C LEU A 72 4.81 -13.36 15.49
N SER A 73 4.69 -12.06 15.27
CA SER A 73 3.47 -11.42 14.77
C SER A 73 3.74 -10.79 13.42
N VAL A 74 2.92 -11.11 12.42
CA VAL A 74 3.05 -10.64 11.04
C VAL A 74 1.74 -10.02 10.56
N ASN A 75 1.87 -8.87 9.93
CA ASN A 75 0.88 -8.36 8.99
C ASN A 75 1.48 -8.47 7.59
N GLY A 76 0.99 -9.37 6.76
CA GLY A 76 1.58 -9.58 5.44
C GLY A 76 1.27 -10.93 4.84
N GLU A 77 1.88 -11.15 3.69
CA GLU A 77 1.75 -12.32 2.84
C GLU A 77 3.13 -12.66 2.25
N ILE A 78 3.63 -13.87 2.51
CA ILE A 78 4.92 -14.37 2.01
C ILE A 78 4.65 -15.28 0.80
N TYR A 79 4.57 -14.68 -0.38
CA TYR A 79 4.17 -15.35 -1.61
C TYR A 79 5.08 -16.51 -2.05
N ASN A 80 6.34 -16.57 -1.61
CA ASN A 80 7.24 -17.70 -1.89
C ASN A 80 7.30 -18.74 -0.77
N HIS A 81 6.35 -18.74 0.18
CA HIS A 81 6.42 -19.61 1.36
C HIS A 81 6.46 -21.11 1.02
N GLN A 82 5.77 -21.60 -0.02
CA GLN A 82 5.78 -23.03 -0.37
C GLN A 82 7.18 -23.51 -0.78
N ALA A 83 7.88 -22.72 -1.58
CA ALA A 83 9.26 -23.00 -1.97
C ALA A 83 10.21 -22.96 -0.77
N LEU A 84 10.05 -21.98 0.12
CA LEU A 84 10.84 -21.88 1.35
C LEU A 84 10.57 -23.04 2.30
N ARG A 85 9.31 -23.44 2.48
CA ARG A 85 8.90 -24.54 3.36
C ARG A 85 9.55 -25.85 2.93
N SER A 86 9.53 -26.15 1.63
CA SER A 86 10.18 -27.34 1.04
C SER A 86 11.70 -27.38 1.29
N GLN A 87 12.36 -26.22 1.40
CA GLN A 87 13.80 -26.13 1.69
C GLN A 87 14.14 -26.18 3.20
N LEU A 88 13.13 -26.05 4.06
CA LEU A 88 13.31 -25.85 5.50
C LEU A 88 12.69 -26.98 6.34
N GLU A 89 11.78 -27.78 5.77
CA GLU A 89 11.03 -28.82 6.49
C GLU A 89 11.91 -29.88 7.16
N GLU A 90 13.10 -30.18 6.61
CA GLU A 90 14.04 -31.12 7.24
C GLU A 90 14.66 -30.56 8.55
N ASN A 91 14.70 -29.24 8.71
CA ASN A 91 15.39 -28.56 9.80
C ASN A 91 14.46 -27.73 10.70
N TYR A 92 13.18 -27.64 10.34
CA TYR A 92 12.18 -26.89 11.07
C TYR A 92 10.83 -27.62 11.01
N GLU A 93 10.28 -27.93 12.19
CA GLU A 93 8.96 -28.53 12.30
C GLU A 93 7.90 -27.43 12.31
N PHE A 94 7.22 -27.27 11.17
CA PHE A 94 6.13 -26.34 10.99
C PHE A 94 4.87 -26.78 11.76
N MET A 95 4.31 -25.87 12.54
CA MET A 95 3.14 -26.08 13.38
C MET A 95 1.84 -25.64 12.69
N THR A 96 1.94 -24.87 11.61
CA THR A 96 0.81 -24.31 10.85
C THR A 96 1.04 -24.46 9.34
N ASN A 97 0.02 -24.10 8.57
CA ASN A 97 0.12 -23.90 7.12
C ASN A 97 0.15 -22.40 6.75
N SER A 98 0.27 -21.51 7.74
CA SER A 98 0.43 -20.08 7.47
C SER A 98 1.71 -19.83 6.69
N ASP A 99 1.56 -19.06 5.62
CA ASP A 99 2.66 -18.52 4.82
C ASP A 99 3.71 -17.79 5.67
N CYS A 100 3.30 -17.15 6.75
CA CYS A 100 4.14 -16.35 7.63
C CYS A 100 5.08 -17.18 8.52
N GLU A 101 4.82 -18.47 8.74
CA GLU A 101 5.64 -19.31 9.64
C GLU A 101 7.07 -19.54 9.12
N VAL A 102 7.29 -19.43 7.80
CA VAL A 102 8.63 -19.57 7.20
C VAL A 102 9.63 -18.54 7.74
N ILE A 103 9.17 -17.41 8.28
CA ILE A 103 10.02 -16.42 8.96
C ILE A 103 10.67 -17.01 10.21
N LEU A 104 9.94 -17.82 11.00
CA LEU A 104 10.51 -18.49 12.18
C LEU A 104 11.58 -19.50 11.77
N ALA A 105 11.31 -20.28 10.72
CA ALA A 105 12.23 -21.26 10.18
C ALA A 105 13.52 -20.61 9.63
N LEU A 106 13.37 -19.53 8.87
CA LEU A 106 14.49 -18.75 8.34
C LEU A 106 15.31 -18.08 9.44
N TYR A 107 14.66 -17.47 10.43
CA TYR A 107 15.37 -16.87 11.57
C TYR A 107 16.20 -17.90 12.34
N ARG A 108 15.68 -19.13 12.55
CA ARG A 108 16.47 -20.21 13.17
C ARG A 108 17.70 -20.57 12.36
N LYS A 109 17.57 -20.64 11.04
CA LYS A 109 18.64 -21.10 10.14
C LYS A 109 19.69 -20.02 9.87
N LYS A 110 19.26 -18.76 9.72
CA LYS A 110 20.08 -17.66 9.19
C LYS A 110 20.20 -16.45 10.13
N GLY A 111 19.58 -16.48 11.31
CA GLY A 111 19.57 -15.32 12.21
C GLY A 111 18.83 -14.14 11.57
N ILE A 112 19.52 -13.02 11.35
CA ILE A 112 18.93 -11.81 10.73
C ILE A 112 19.09 -11.77 9.21
N ASP A 113 19.91 -12.65 8.64
CA ASP A 113 20.34 -12.61 7.23
C ASP A 113 19.40 -13.37 6.28
N PHE A 114 18.09 -13.23 6.46
CA PHE A 114 17.09 -13.92 5.63
C PHE A 114 16.03 -13.02 5.00
N ILE A 115 15.96 -11.74 5.39
CA ILE A 115 14.85 -10.87 4.99
C ILE A 115 14.80 -10.72 3.46
N GLU A 116 15.96 -10.75 2.81
CA GLU A 116 16.08 -10.74 1.35
C GLU A 116 15.65 -12.06 0.68
N ASP A 117 15.50 -13.16 1.41
CA ASP A 117 14.94 -14.41 0.87
C ASP A 117 13.40 -14.34 0.75
N LEU A 118 12.77 -13.39 1.44
CA LEU A 118 11.32 -13.21 1.40
C LEU A 118 10.93 -12.51 0.11
N ASN A 119 9.96 -13.09 -0.59
CA ASN A 119 9.19 -12.40 -1.60
C ASN A 119 7.73 -12.29 -1.11
N GLY A 120 7.35 -11.09 -0.70
CA GLY A 120 6.10 -10.82 -0.01
C GLY A 120 5.92 -9.34 0.31
N ILE A 121 4.73 -9.00 0.80
CA ILE A 121 4.46 -7.72 1.46
C ILE A 121 4.28 -8.02 2.95
N PHE A 122 5.00 -7.33 3.83
CA PHE A 122 5.03 -7.69 5.24
C PHE A 122 5.49 -6.55 6.15
N ALA A 123 4.95 -6.55 7.36
CA ALA A 123 5.55 -5.95 8.53
C ALA A 123 5.49 -7.00 9.64
N PHE A 124 6.61 -7.30 10.29
CA PHE A 124 6.64 -8.28 11.37
C PHE A 124 7.43 -7.79 12.58
N ALA A 125 7.07 -8.37 13.73
CA ALA A 125 7.84 -8.30 14.97
C ALA A 125 8.07 -9.73 15.48
N LEU A 126 9.34 -10.09 15.65
CA LEU A 126 9.80 -11.38 16.16
C LEU A 126 10.51 -11.15 17.50
N TYR A 127 10.20 -11.99 18.49
CA TYR A 127 10.91 -12.06 19.77
C TYR A 127 11.56 -13.44 19.93
N ASP A 128 12.85 -13.45 20.24
CA ASP A 128 13.63 -14.64 20.61
C ASP A 128 13.82 -14.62 22.13
N ASP A 129 13.08 -15.49 22.82
CA ASP A 129 13.08 -15.63 24.29
C ASP A 129 14.40 -16.19 24.82
N GLU A 130 15.13 -16.97 24.02
CA GLU A 130 16.41 -17.56 24.46
C GLU A 130 17.54 -16.54 24.46
N LYS A 131 17.55 -15.67 23.45
CA LYS A 131 18.56 -14.61 23.31
C LYS A 131 18.13 -13.29 23.95
N ASP A 132 16.88 -13.21 24.40
CA ASP A 132 16.25 -11.98 24.88
C ASP A 132 16.43 -10.82 23.89
N CYS A 133 16.11 -11.09 22.62
CA CYS A 133 16.25 -10.11 21.56
C CYS A 133 15.03 -10.08 20.65
N TYR A 134 14.90 -9.01 19.86
CA TYR A 134 13.82 -8.87 18.91
C TYR A 134 14.33 -8.44 17.54
N LEU A 135 13.61 -8.89 16.50
CA LEU A 135 13.82 -8.51 15.11
C LEU A 135 12.50 -7.97 14.55
N ILE A 136 12.55 -6.76 14.02
CA ILE A 136 11.41 -6.10 13.39
C ILE A 136 11.81 -5.78 11.96
N ALA A 137 10.96 -6.07 10.98
CA ALA A 137 11.25 -5.71 9.59
C ALA A 137 9.99 -5.33 8.83
N ARG A 138 10.20 -4.54 7.78
CA ARG A 138 9.17 -4.08 6.85
C ARG A 138 9.60 -4.37 5.41
N ASP A 139 8.64 -4.69 4.57
CA ASP A 139 8.83 -5.02 3.15
C ASP A 139 9.53 -3.90 2.36
N SER A 140 10.03 -4.25 1.18
CA SER A 140 10.93 -3.43 0.36
C SER A 140 10.40 -2.03 0.07
N ILE A 141 9.09 -1.90 -0.19
CA ILE A 141 8.47 -0.64 -0.62
C ILE A 141 7.62 -0.02 0.49
N GLY A 142 7.24 -0.80 1.51
CA GLY A 142 6.40 -0.37 2.61
C GLY A 142 4.92 -0.47 2.28
N VAL A 143 4.55 -1.50 1.50
CA VAL A 143 3.15 -1.81 1.17
C VAL A 143 2.36 -2.05 2.44
N ILE A 144 2.95 -2.74 3.42
CA ILE A 144 2.37 -2.88 4.76
C ILE A 144 2.83 -1.74 5.65
N PRO A 145 1.93 -1.00 6.34
CA PRO A 145 2.31 0.07 7.25
C PRO A 145 2.89 -0.48 8.56
N LEU A 146 3.88 0.24 9.07
CA LEU A 146 4.45 0.00 10.38
C LEU A 146 4.97 1.32 10.96
N TYR A 147 4.63 1.56 12.22
CA TYR A 147 5.09 2.69 13.01
C TYR A 147 5.83 2.18 14.23
N MET A 148 6.70 3.03 14.77
CA MET A 148 7.42 2.79 16.00
C MET A 148 7.31 3.99 16.93
N GLY A 149 7.40 3.76 18.24
CA GLY A 149 7.29 4.81 19.21
C GLY A 149 7.87 4.46 20.57
N TRP A 150 8.09 5.49 21.38
CA TRP A 150 8.60 5.37 22.74
C TRP A 150 7.66 6.10 23.68
N ASP A 151 7.42 5.54 24.86
CA ASP A 151 6.68 6.23 25.92
C ASP A 151 7.60 6.97 26.88
N LYS A 152 6.99 7.67 27.85
CA LYS A 152 7.71 8.45 28.86
C LYS A 152 8.57 7.60 29.82
N LYS A 153 8.27 6.30 29.94
CA LYS A 153 9.03 5.37 30.78
C LYS A 153 10.25 4.84 30.02
N GLY A 154 10.24 4.90 28.68
CA GLY A 154 11.26 4.36 27.81
C GLY A 154 10.94 2.96 27.29
N ASN A 155 9.69 2.51 27.38
CA ASN A 155 9.25 1.30 26.68
C ASN A 155 9.24 1.59 25.17
N PHE A 156 9.66 0.61 24.37
CA PHE A 156 9.66 0.68 22.92
C PHE A 156 8.44 -0.03 22.36
N TYR A 157 7.77 0.56 21.37
CA TYR A 157 6.57 -0.01 20.76
C TYR A 157 6.68 0.00 19.25
N VAL A 158 6.03 -0.97 18.61
CA VAL A 158 5.72 -0.96 17.18
C VAL A 158 4.26 -1.29 16.95
N ALA A 159 3.65 -0.69 15.93
CA ALA A 159 2.26 -0.95 15.59
C ALA A 159 1.98 -0.74 14.09
N SER A 160 1.03 -1.48 13.52
CA SER A 160 0.64 -1.30 12.11
C SER A 160 0.10 0.10 11.79
N GLU A 161 -0.53 0.76 12.74
CA GLU A 161 -1.13 2.09 12.55
C GLU A 161 -0.78 3.02 13.71
N LEU A 162 -0.53 4.29 13.38
CA LEU A 162 -0.12 5.35 14.30
C LEU A 162 -1.11 5.52 15.47
N LYS A 163 -2.40 5.31 15.23
CA LYS A 163 -3.51 5.43 16.20
C LYS A 163 -3.33 4.54 17.42
N SER A 164 -2.63 3.41 17.28
CA SER A 164 -2.27 2.54 18.40
C SER A 164 -1.23 3.17 19.33
N LEU A 165 -0.35 4.01 18.79
CA LEU A 165 0.74 4.67 19.53
C LEU A 165 0.33 6.05 20.07
N GLU A 166 -0.59 6.75 19.39
CA GLU A 166 -1.07 8.07 19.81
C GLU A 166 -1.69 8.05 21.22
N GLY A 167 -1.27 9.02 22.04
CA GLY A 167 -1.67 9.16 23.44
C GLY A 167 -0.89 8.28 24.42
N VAL A 168 -0.12 7.30 23.92
CA VAL A 168 0.76 6.43 24.72
C VAL A 168 2.22 6.86 24.55
N CYS A 169 2.67 6.98 23.30
CA CYS A 169 4.02 7.37 22.97
C CYS A 169 4.17 8.89 22.95
N ASN A 170 5.31 9.42 23.43
CA ASN A 170 5.66 10.83 23.29
C ASN A 170 6.46 11.11 22.01
N LYS A 171 7.11 10.09 21.46
CA LYS A 171 7.78 10.11 20.16
C LYS A 171 7.22 9.00 19.29
N ILE A 172 6.75 9.34 18.10
CA ILE A 172 6.24 8.41 17.09
C ILE A 172 6.97 8.68 15.79
N GLN A 173 7.35 7.62 15.09
CA GLN A 173 7.99 7.67 13.79
C GLN A 173 7.47 6.53 12.92
N GLU A 174 7.50 6.69 11.62
CA GLU A 174 7.30 5.57 10.72
C GLU A 174 8.51 4.62 10.79
N PHE A 175 8.25 3.32 10.75
CA PHE A 175 9.30 2.32 10.58
C PHE A 175 9.63 2.22 9.08
N LEU A 176 10.87 2.50 8.69
CA LEU A 176 11.21 2.71 7.28
C LEU A 176 11.01 1.43 6.43
N PRO A 177 10.50 1.57 5.18
CA PRO A 177 10.46 0.47 4.22
C PRO A 177 11.83 -0.09 3.86
N GLY A 178 11.93 -1.39 3.58
CA GLY A 178 13.18 -2.03 3.18
C GLY A 178 14.26 -2.00 4.28
N HIS A 179 13.82 -1.83 5.53
CA HIS A 179 14.67 -1.84 6.71
C HIS A 179 14.25 -2.92 7.71
N TYR A 180 15.18 -3.25 8.60
CA TYR A 180 14.95 -4.02 9.80
C TYR A 180 15.60 -3.35 11.00
N LEU A 181 15.16 -3.71 12.19
CA LEU A 181 15.78 -3.32 13.46
C LEU A 181 15.95 -4.59 14.29
N TYR A 182 17.21 -4.89 14.60
CA TYR A 182 17.59 -5.98 15.48
C TYR A 182 18.08 -5.40 16.80
N SER A 183 17.50 -5.84 17.92
CA SER A 183 17.81 -5.25 19.23
C SER A 183 19.26 -5.43 19.66
N GLY A 184 19.94 -6.48 19.17
CA GLY A 184 21.36 -6.70 19.43
C GLY A 184 22.27 -5.64 18.80
N ASP A 185 21.80 -4.96 17.74
CA ASP A 185 22.52 -3.85 17.10
C ASP A 185 22.04 -2.48 17.57
N GLY A 186 20.75 -2.37 17.95
CA GLY A 186 20.13 -1.13 18.43
C GLY A 186 19.84 -0.08 17.36
N GLU A 187 20.16 -0.36 16.10
CA GLU A 187 19.99 0.57 14.97
C GLU A 187 19.17 -0.05 13.84
N MET A 188 18.44 0.81 13.11
CA MET A 188 17.68 0.40 11.93
C MET A 188 18.61 0.29 10.71
N LYS A 189 18.60 -0.86 10.04
CA LYS A 189 19.48 -1.18 8.91
C LYS A 189 18.68 -1.45 7.65
N LYS A 190 19.12 -0.89 6.53
CA LYS A 190 18.54 -1.12 5.21
C LYS A 190 18.96 -2.50 4.70
N TRP A 191 18.00 -3.37 4.37
CA TRP A 191 18.26 -4.67 3.75
C TRP A 191 17.98 -4.66 2.24
N TYR A 192 17.07 -3.80 1.78
CA TYR A 192 16.66 -3.79 0.38
C TYR A 192 17.51 -2.83 -0.46
N THR A 193 18.39 -3.36 -1.29
CA THR A 193 19.17 -2.60 -2.28
C THR A 193 19.13 -3.27 -3.64
N ARG A 194 19.16 -2.46 -4.69
CA ARG A 194 19.12 -2.93 -6.08
C ARG A 194 20.03 -2.08 -6.95
N ASP A 195 20.60 -2.73 -7.97
CA ASP A 195 21.39 -2.10 -9.02
C ASP A 195 20.58 -1.04 -9.77
N TRP A 196 19.32 -1.33 -10.09
CA TRP A 196 18.45 -0.40 -10.82
C TRP A 196 18.14 0.89 -10.05
N MET A 197 18.52 1.03 -8.77
CA MET A 197 18.39 2.31 -8.06
C MET A 197 19.33 3.38 -8.64
N GLU A 198 20.37 2.98 -9.38
CA GLU A 198 21.31 3.87 -10.05
C GLU A 198 21.09 3.84 -11.57
N PHE A 199 20.95 5.01 -12.20
CA PHE A 199 20.71 5.11 -13.65
C PHE A 199 21.81 4.44 -14.49
N GLU A 200 23.05 4.56 -14.05
CA GLU A 200 24.22 4.00 -14.75
C GLU A 200 24.14 2.48 -14.94
N ALA A 201 23.44 1.77 -14.04
CA ALA A 201 23.24 0.32 -14.12
C ALA A 201 22.19 -0.10 -15.15
N VAL A 202 21.34 0.82 -15.63
CA VAL A 202 20.18 0.50 -16.49
C VAL A 202 20.17 1.22 -17.84
N LYS A 203 21.01 2.26 -18.02
CA LYS A 203 20.99 3.14 -19.20
C LYS A 203 21.12 2.42 -20.55
N ASN A 204 21.80 1.28 -20.58
CA ASN A 204 22.08 0.50 -21.80
C ASN A 204 21.39 -0.86 -21.80
N ASN A 205 20.50 -1.13 -20.85
CA ASN A 205 19.82 -2.41 -20.78
C ASN A 205 18.88 -2.60 -21.99
N PRO A 206 18.52 -3.86 -22.33
CA PRO A 206 17.49 -4.11 -23.31
C PRO A 206 16.09 -3.74 -22.79
N ALA A 207 15.10 -3.79 -23.68
CA ALA A 207 13.70 -3.65 -23.35
C ALA A 207 12.92 -4.79 -24.02
N ASP A 208 12.69 -5.87 -23.26
CA ASP A 208 12.00 -7.06 -23.72
C ASP A 208 10.53 -7.03 -23.24
N ILE A 209 9.61 -7.02 -24.21
CA ILE A 209 8.17 -6.95 -23.95
C ILE A 209 7.63 -8.29 -23.43
N ASP A 210 8.18 -9.40 -23.90
CA ASP A 210 7.74 -10.74 -23.50
C ASP A 210 8.25 -11.08 -22.10
N GLU A 211 9.49 -10.70 -21.77
CA GLU A 211 10.02 -10.79 -20.41
C GLU A 211 9.17 -9.97 -19.43
N LEU A 212 8.85 -8.72 -19.80
CA LEU A 212 7.99 -7.85 -18.99
C LEU A 212 6.59 -8.46 -18.77
N ARG A 213 5.98 -8.98 -19.85
CA ARG A 213 4.67 -9.65 -19.79
C ARG A 213 4.74 -10.84 -18.82
N ASN A 214 5.69 -11.74 -19.03
CA ASN A 214 5.84 -12.96 -18.24
C ASN A 214 6.07 -12.65 -16.76
N ALA A 215 6.91 -11.65 -16.45
CA ALA A 215 7.19 -11.25 -15.07
C ALA A 215 5.92 -10.72 -14.36
N LEU A 216 5.11 -9.89 -15.03
CA LEU A 216 3.87 -9.40 -14.43
C LEU A 216 2.83 -10.52 -14.29
N GLU A 217 2.75 -11.43 -15.27
CA GLU A 217 1.86 -12.59 -15.17
C GLU A 217 2.23 -13.49 -13.99
N GLN A 218 3.52 -13.74 -13.76
CA GLN A 218 4.00 -14.50 -12.59
C GLN A 218 3.72 -13.78 -11.28
N SER A 219 3.90 -12.45 -11.25
CA SER A 219 3.57 -11.63 -10.09
C SER A 219 2.08 -11.67 -9.74
N VAL A 220 1.19 -11.58 -10.73
CA VAL A 220 -0.25 -11.71 -10.46
C VAL A 220 -0.57 -13.12 -10.00
N HIS A 221 -0.05 -14.15 -10.68
CA HIS A 221 -0.31 -15.56 -10.36
C HIS A 221 0.05 -15.88 -8.91
N ARG A 222 1.27 -15.58 -8.45
CA ARG A 222 1.69 -15.86 -7.07
C ARG A 222 0.88 -15.10 -6.02
N GLN A 223 0.39 -13.91 -6.35
CA GLN A 223 -0.45 -13.11 -5.45
C GLN A 223 -1.92 -13.58 -5.41
N LEU A 224 -2.31 -14.58 -6.19
CA LEU A 224 -3.63 -15.22 -6.09
C LEU A 224 -3.71 -16.29 -4.99
N MET A 225 -2.62 -16.57 -4.26
CA MET A 225 -2.68 -17.48 -3.11
C MET A 225 -3.72 -16.99 -2.09
N SER A 226 -4.73 -17.80 -1.78
CA SER A 226 -5.81 -17.47 -0.86
C SER A 226 -6.64 -18.72 -0.53
N ASP A 227 -6.94 -18.93 0.77
CA ASP A 227 -7.94 -19.90 1.23
C ASP A 227 -9.34 -19.26 1.39
N VAL A 228 -9.52 -18.02 0.95
CA VAL A 228 -10.78 -17.27 1.07
C VAL A 228 -11.16 -16.56 -0.24
N PRO A 229 -12.44 -16.16 -0.41
CA PRO A 229 -12.86 -15.41 -1.59
C PRO A 229 -12.09 -14.11 -1.77
N TYR A 230 -11.65 -13.87 -3.01
CA TYR A 230 -10.95 -12.67 -3.44
C TYR A 230 -11.60 -12.03 -4.66
N GLY A 231 -11.18 -10.81 -4.99
CA GLY A 231 -11.62 -10.07 -6.18
C GLY A 231 -10.52 -9.17 -6.75
N VAL A 232 -10.90 -8.28 -7.65
CA VAL A 232 -10.01 -7.27 -8.24
C VAL A 232 -10.64 -5.89 -8.19
N LEU A 233 -9.84 -4.86 -7.95
CA LEU A 233 -10.25 -3.48 -8.15
C LEU A 233 -10.09 -3.13 -9.63
N LEU A 234 -11.16 -2.65 -10.26
CA LEU A 234 -11.23 -2.39 -11.69
C LEU A 234 -11.78 -0.98 -11.94
N SER A 235 -10.90 -0.04 -12.25
CA SER A 235 -11.28 1.34 -12.60
C SER A 235 -11.49 1.57 -14.10
N GLY A 236 -11.16 0.58 -14.94
CA GLY A 236 -11.12 0.76 -16.40
C GLY A 236 -9.96 1.62 -16.91
N GLY A 237 -9.03 2.00 -16.03
CA GLY A 237 -7.70 2.47 -16.40
C GLY A 237 -6.81 1.29 -16.82
N LEU A 238 -5.70 1.57 -17.52
CA LEU A 238 -4.80 0.54 -18.04
C LEU A 238 -4.37 -0.47 -16.95
N ASP A 239 -3.91 0.03 -15.81
CA ASP A 239 -3.21 -0.77 -14.81
C ASP A 239 -4.11 -1.79 -14.13
N SER A 240 -5.25 -1.33 -13.59
CA SER A 240 -6.27 -2.20 -12.98
C SER A 240 -6.88 -3.17 -13.98
N SER A 241 -6.97 -2.79 -15.26
CA SER A 241 -7.46 -3.65 -16.32
C SER A 241 -6.48 -4.78 -16.64
N ILE A 242 -5.17 -4.50 -16.71
CA ILE A 242 -4.13 -5.54 -16.88
C ILE A 242 -4.19 -6.53 -15.72
N ILE A 243 -4.18 -6.05 -14.47
CA ILE A 243 -4.27 -6.92 -13.29
C ILE A 243 -5.53 -7.78 -13.33
N SER A 244 -6.67 -7.20 -13.70
CA SER A 244 -7.94 -7.93 -13.78
C SER A 244 -7.94 -9.00 -14.88
N ALA A 245 -7.40 -8.69 -16.06
CA ALA A 245 -7.30 -9.62 -17.18
C ALA A 245 -6.36 -10.79 -16.86
N VAL A 246 -5.20 -10.51 -16.28
CA VAL A 246 -4.23 -11.53 -15.86
C VAL A 246 -4.79 -12.36 -14.71
N ALA A 247 -5.42 -11.74 -13.70
CA ALA A 247 -6.05 -12.47 -12.60
C ALA A 247 -7.12 -13.42 -13.14
N LYS A 248 -7.93 -12.98 -14.11
CA LYS A 248 -8.97 -13.82 -14.74
C LYS A 248 -8.39 -15.06 -15.42
N LYS A 249 -7.20 -14.95 -16.03
CA LYS A 249 -6.48 -16.07 -16.68
C LYS A 249 -6.21 -17.20 -15.68
N TYR A 250 -5.85 -16.87 -14.44
CA TYR A 250 -5.41 -17.83 -13.43
C TYR A 250 -6.47 -18.18 -12.37
N ALA A 251 -7.47 -17.32 -12.15
CA ALA A 251 -8.40 -17.40 -11.01
C ALA A 251 -9.25 -18.70 -10.93
N SER A 252 -9.32 -19.48 -12.00
CA SER A 252 -10.03 -20.76 -12.00
C SER A 252 -9.30 -21.89 -11.26
N ARG A 253 -8.02 -21.69 -10.93
CA ARG A 253 -7.13 -22.69 -10.31
C ARG A 253 -6.54 -22.18 -9.00
N ARG A 254 -6.14 -23.12 -8.14
CA ARG A 254 -5.50 -22.83 -6.85
C ARG A 254 -3.98 -22.83 -6.98
N VAL A 255 -3.36 -21.69 -6.65
CA VAL A 255 -1.91 -21.51 -6.62
C VAL A 255 -1.27 -22.51 -5.66
N GLU A 256 -1.87 -22.73 -4.50
CA GLU A 256 -1.33 -23.60 -3.44
C GLU A 256 -1.26 -25.07 -3.87
N SER A 257 -2.04 -25.43 -4.90
CA SER A 257 -2.08 -26.79 -5.47
C SER A 257 -1.24 -26.95 -6.73
N GLU A 258 -0.39 -25.97 -7.05
CA GLU A 258 0.34 -25.91 -8.34
C GLU A 258 -0.64 -25.97 -9.53
N ASP A 259 -1.75 -25.23 -9.42
CA ASP A 259 -2.83 -25.17 -10.41
C ASP A 259 -3.52 -26.52 -10.74
N THR A 260 -3.30 -27.56 -9.93
CA THR A 260 -3.91 -28.89 -10.16
C THR A 260 -5.38 -28.96 -9.72
N GLN A 261 -5.78 -28.15 -8.74
CA GLN A 261 -7.15 -28.10 -8.21
C GLN A 261 -7.92 -26.87 -8.70
N ALA A 262 -9.24 -27.01 -8.83
CA ALA A 262 -10.12 -25.87 -9.10
C ALA A 262 -10.17 -24.94 -7.88
N ALA A 263 -10.21 -23.63 -8.11
CA ALA A 263 -10.43 -22.65 -7.06
C ALA A 263 -11.78 -22.88 -6.39
N TRP A 264 -11.84 -22.74 -5.06
CA TRP A 264 -13.09 -22.82 -4.30
C TRP A 264 -14.08 -21.72 -4.72
N TYR A 265 -13.54 -20.59 -5.16
CA TYR A 265 -14.28 -19.44 -5.65
C TYR A 265 -13.86 -19.14 -7.11
N PRO A 266 -14.33 -19.93 -8.10
CA PRO A 266 -13.76 -19.96 -9.45
C PRO A 266 -14.14 -18.76 -10.33
N GLN A 267 -15.10 -17.93 -9.87
CA GLN A 267 -15.51 -16.74 -10.60
C GLN A 267 -14.82 -15.52 -10.02
N LEU A 268 -14.14 -14.76 -10.89
CA LEU A 268 -13.51 -13.51 -10.51
C LEU A 268 -14.56 -12.41 -10.37
N HIS A 269 -14.64 -11.80 -9.19
CA HIS A 269 -15.44 -10.60 -8.96
C HIS A 269 -14.57 -9.35 -9.17
N SER A 270 -15.10 -8.35 -9.88
CA SER A 270 -14.44 -7.07 -10.09
C SER A 270 -15.26 -5.90 -9.52
N PHE A 271 -14.58 -4.92 -8.93
CA PHE A 271 -15.20 -3.82 -8.20
C PHE A 271 -14.76 -2.48 -8.77
N ALA A 272 -15.73 -1.64 -9.13
CA ALA A 272 -15.52 -0.25 -9.51
C ALA A 272 -16.32 0.66 -8.59
N VAL A 273 -15.80 1.87 -8.31
CA VAL A 273 -16.49 2.87 -7.50
C VAL A 273 -16.51 4.22 -8.19
N GLY A 274 -17.62 4.93 -8.11
CA GLY A 274 -17.76 6.26 -8.70
C GLY A 274 -19.11 6.90 -8.42
N LEU A 275 -19.23 8.19 -8.76
CA LEU A 275 -20.52 8.84 -8.93
C LEU A 275 -21.24 8.22 -10.14
N VAL A 276 -22.58 8.20 -10.11
CA VAL A 276 -23.38 7.65 -11.22
C VAL A 276 -22.98 8.28 -12.56
N GLY A 277 -22.62 7.43 -13.52
CA GLY A 277 -22.20 7.86 -14.87
C GLY A 277 -20.76 8.35 -14.98
N SER A 278 -19.91 8.10 -13.98
CA SER A 278 -18.51 8.52 -14.05
C SER A 278 -17.73 7.80 -15.17
N PRO A 279 -16.66 8.43 -15.71
CA PRO A 279 -15.80 7.81 -16.72
C PRO A 279 -15.22 6.47 -16.30
N ASP A 280 -14.83 6.32 -15.03
CA ASP A 280 -14.26 5.08 -14.52
C ASP A 280 -15.27 3.93 -14.52
N LEU A 281 -16.52 4.16 -14.12
CA LEU A 281 -17.56 3.12 -14.13
C LEU A 281 -17.82 2.62 -15.56
N ILE A 282 -17.95 3.54 -16.51
CA ILE A 282 -18.17 3.21 -17.93
C ILE A 282 -17.02 2.37 -18.49
N ALA A 283 -15.77 2.75 -18.18
CA ALA A 283 -14.60 2.02 -18.66
C ALA A 283 -14.44 0.67 -17.95
N ALA A 284 -14.65 0.61 -16.64
CA ALA A 284 -14.58 -0.62 -15.85
C ALA A 284 -15.56 -1.67 -16.37
N LYS A 285 -16.80 -1.25 -16.65
CA LYS A 285 -17.83 -2.13 -17.22
C LYS A 285 -17.39 -2.75 -18.55
N LYS A 286 -16.82 -1.96 -19.47
CA LYS A 286 -16.30 -2.47 -20.76
C LYS A 286 -15.23 -3.55 -20.56
N VAL A 287 -14.33 -3.36 -19.60
CA VAL A 287 -13.28 -4.34 -19.30
C VAL A 287 -13.89 -5.58 -18.66
N ALA A 288 -14.82 -5.42 -17.72
CA ALA A 288 -15.47 -6.52 -17.04
C ALA A 288 -16.26 -7.42 -18.01
N GLU A 289 -16.96 -6.82 -18.98
CA GLU A 289 -17.64 -7.53 -20.08
C GLU A 289 -16.63 -8.28 -20.96
N TYR A 290 -15.50 -7.67 -21.29
CA TYR A 290 -14.45 -8.28 -22.11
C TYR A 290 -13.80 -9.51 -21.44
N ILE A 291 -13.45 -9.40 -20.15
CA ILE A 291 -12.79 -10.49 -19.41
C ILE A 291 -13.78 -11.50 -18.82
N GLY A 292 -15.09 -11.18 -18.80
CA GLY A 292 -16.11 -12.04 -18.21
C GLY A 292 -15.97 -12.20 -16.69
N SER A 293 -15.74 -11.10 -15.97
CA SER A 293 -15.81 -11.05 -14.50
C SER A 293 -17.24 -10.78 -14.01
N ILE A 294 -17.60 -11.23 -12.80
CA ILE A 294 -18.82 -10.76 -12.13
C ILE A 294 -18.54 -9.32 -11.66
N HIS A 295 -19.11 -8.35 -12.37
CA HIS A 295 -18.85 -6.93 -12.10
C HIS A 295 -19.80 -6.32 -11.08
N HIS A 296 -19.24 -5.50 -10.20
CA HIS A 296 -19.98 -4.73 -9.19
C HIS A 296 -19.64 -3.24 -9.36
N GLU A 297 -20.60 -2.48 -9.89
CA GLU A 297 -20.55 -1.02 -9.90
C GLU A 297 -21.07 -0.49 -8.56
N ILE A 298 -20.18 0.14 -7.80
CA ILE A 298 -20.50 0.71 -6.49
C ILE A 298 -20.69 2.22 -6.66
N HIS A 299 -21.89 2.68 -6.37
CA HIS A 299 -22.20 4.10 -6.38
C HIS A 299 -22.07 4.68 -4.98
N PHE A 300 -21.51 5.87 -4.91
CA PHE A 300 -21.60 6.73 -3.73
C PHE A 300 -22.17 8.09 -4.12
N THR A 301 -22.80 8.76 -3.17
CA THR A 301 -23.23 10.14 -3.28
C THR A 301 -22.17 11.09 -2.73
N ILE A 302 -22.17 12.34 -3.18
CA ILE A 302 -21.27 13.36 -2.64
C ILE A 302 -21.45 13.49 -1.13
N GLN A 303 -22.68 13.42 -0.62
CA GLN A 303 -22.95 13.51 0.82
C GLN A 303 -22.33 12.35 1.59
N GLU A 304 -22.45 11.11 1.12
CA GLU A 304 -21.78 9.95 1.74
C GLU A 304 -20.25 10.11 1.76
N GLY A 305 -19.69 10.69 0.69
CA GLY A 305 -18.27 11.03 0.63
C GLY A 305 -17.87 12.08 1.68
N LEU A 306 -18.65 13.15 1.82
CA LEU A 306 -18.40 14.21 2.81
C LEU A 306 -18.52 13.69 4.25
N ASP A 307 -19.56 12.91 4.54
CA ASP A 307 -19.81 12.34 5.87
C ASP A 307 -18.71 11.36 6.28
N ALA A 308 -18.08 10.68 5.30
CA ALA A 308 -16.99 9.74 5.55
C ALA A 308 -15.62 10.40 5.80
N LEU A 309 -15.43 11.70 5.50
CA LEU A 309 -14.10 12.34 5.55
C LEU A 309 -13.40 12.19 6.89
N ARG A 310 -14.16 12.30 7.98
CA ARG A 310 -13.62 12.19 9.34
C ARG A 310 -13.04 10.80 9.62
N ASP A 311 -13.81 9.76 9.29
CA ASP A 311 -13.38 8.37 9.45
C ASP A 311 -12.24 8.03 8.50
N VAL A 312 -12.29 8.52 7.25
CA VAL A 312 -11.21 8.36 6.27
C VAL A 312 -9.89 8.92 6.81
N ILE A 313 -9.88 10.15 7.33
CA ILE A 313 -8.67 10.76 7.92
C ILE A 313 -8.19 9.98 9.15
N TYR A 314 -9.10 9.49 10.01
CA TYR A 314 -8.75 8.62 11.12
C TYR A 314 -8.07 7.31 10.67
N HIS A 315 -8.61 6.67 9.63
CA HIS A 315 -8.05 5.41 9.13
C HIS A 315 -6.72 5.63 8.40
N LEU A 316 -6.62 6.64 7.55
CA LEU A 316 -5.39 6.93 6.79
C LEU A 316 -4.26 7.46 7.67
N GLU A 317 -4.59 8.24 8.70
CA GLU A 317 -3.60 8.91 9.56
C GLU A 317 -2.76 9.92 8.76
N THR A 318 -3.42 10.64 7.85
CA THR A 318 -2.82 11.69 7.03
C THR A 318 -3.80 12.83 6.80
N TYR A 319 -3.26 14.02 6.53
CA TYR A 319 -4.00 15.20 6.10
C TYR A 319 -3.60 15.64 4.68
N ASP A 320 -2.84 14.81 3.96
CA ASP A 320 -2.50 15.08 2.56
C ASP A 320 -3.75 15.12 1.68
N VAL A 321 -3.94 16.22 0.96
CA VAL A 321 -5.15 16.50 0.17
C VAL A 321 -5.38 15.45 -0.92
N THR A 322 -4.33 15.09 -1.65
CA THR A 322 -4.42 14.13 -2.77
C THR A 322 -4.83 12.76 -2.25
N THR A 323 -4.20 12.34 -1.16
CA THR A 323 -4.44 11.05 -0.52
C THR A 323 -5.86 10.98 0.04
N VAL A 324 -6.32 11.99 0.79
CA VAL A 324 -7.70 12.02 1.34
C VAL A 324 -8.74 11.96 0.21
N ARG A 325 -8.60 12.80 -0.83
CA ARG A 325 -9.52 12.81 -1.98
C ARG A 325 -9.67 11.45 -2.66
N ALA A 326 -8.55 10.77 -2.92
CA ALA A 326 -8.52 9.48 -3.59
C ALA A 326 -8.92 8.31 -2.67
N SER A 327 -8.70 8.44 -1.37
CA SER A 327 -9.00 7.38 -0.40
C SER A 327 -10.48 7.27 -0.06
N THR A 328 -11.23 8.38 -0.06
CA THR A 328 -12.66 8.34 0.32
C THR A 328 -13.47 7.37 -0.54
N PRO A 329 -13.41 7.39 -1.88
CA PRO A 329 -14.12 6.40 -2.70
C PRO A 329 -13.63 4.97 -2.44
N MET A 330 -12.32 4.77 -2.24
CA MET A 330 -11.75 3.45 -1.96
C MET A 330 -12.19 2.89 -0.60
N TYR A 331 -12.30 3.74 0.42
CA TYR A 331 -12.84 3.40 1.73
C TYR A 331 -14.30 2.96 1.63
N LEU A 332 -15.12 3.71 0.89
CA LEU A 332 -16.53 3.37 0.66
C LEU A 332 -16.69 2.08 -0.14
N MET A 333 -15.86 1.87 -1.16
CA MET A 333 -15.81 0.65 -1.95
C MET A 333 -15.45 -0.58 -1.08
N SER A 334 -14.44 -0.45 -0.22
CA SER A 334 -13.99 -1.51 0.68
C SER A 334 -15.10 -1.99 1.61
N ARG A 335 -15.92 -1.08 2.13
CA ARG A 335 -17.10 -1.41 2.94
C ARG A 335 -18.05 -2.36 2.21
N VAL A 336 -18.31 -2.11 0.93
CA VAL A 336 -19.18 -2.95 0.11
C VAL A 336 -18.52 -4.30 -0.20
N ILE A 337 -17.24 -4.30 -0.58
CA ILE A 337 -16.46 -5.53 -0.81
C ILE A 337 -16.54 -6.46 0.41
N LYS A 338 -16.31 -5.92 1.61
CA LYS A 338 -16.42 -6.69 2.85
C LYS A 338 -17.82 -7.25 3.07
N SER A 339 -18.86 -6.46 2.80
CA SER A 339 -20.25 -6.90 2.97
C SER A 339 -20.64 -8.08 2.08
N MET A 340 -19.90 -8.29 0.98
CA MET A 340 -20.05 -9.43 0.08
C MET A 340 -19.21 -10.66 0.49
N GLY A 341 -18.51 -10.59 1.62
CA GLY A 341 -17.69 -11.70 2.13
C GLY A 341 -16.31 -11.83 1.49
N ILE A 342 -15.92 -10.90 0.62
CA ILE A 342 -14.57 -10.88 0.03
C ILE A 342 -13.59 -10.27 1.03
N LYS A 343 -12.46 -10.94 1.22
CA LYS A 343 -11.42 -10.53 2.19
C LYS A 343 -10.15 -10.01 1.54
N MET A 344 -9.94 -10.26 0.25
CA MET A 344 -8.73 -9.86 -0.47
C MET A 344 -9.08 -9.34 -1.86
N VAL A 345 -8.39 -8.29 -2.30
CA VAL A 345 -8.46 -7.78 -3.66
C VAL A 345 -7.08 -7.48 -4.22
N LEU A 346 -6.88 -7.72 -5.52
CA LEU A 346 -5.72 -7.21 -6.24
C LEU A 346 -6.00 -5.84 -6.83
N SER A 347 -4.97 -5.01 -6.90
CA SER A 347 -5.06 -3.65 -7.41
C SER A 347 -3.85 -3.24 -8.26
N GLY A 348 -4.01 -2.16 -9.02
CA GLY A 348 -3.06 -1.67 -10.00
C GLY A 348 -2.05 -0.62 -9.51
N GLU A 349 -1.99 -0.33 -8.20
CA GLU A 349 -1.02 0.64 -7.66
C GLU A 349 0.43 0.24 -7.94
N GLY A 350 1.29 1.24 -8.15
CA GLY A 350 2.71 1.06 -8.47
C GLY A 350 3.02 1.14 -9.96
N ALA A 351 2.04 0.92 -10.84
CA ALA A 351 2.26 0.96 -12.28
C ALA A 351 2.69 2.34 -12.78
N ASP A 352 2.07 3.42 -12.28
CA ASP A 352 2.43 4.79 -12.66
C ASP A 352 3.87 5.12 -12.22
N GLU A 353 4.29 4.67 -11.05
CA GLU A 353 5.63 4.89 -10.48
C GLU A 353 6.73 4.09 -11.16
N ILE A 354 6.42 2.90 -11.69
CA ILE A 354 7.40 2.02 -12.35
C ILE A 354 7.57 2.36 -13.84
N PHE A 355 6.51 2.85 -14.49
CA PHE A 355 6.48 3.08 -15.94
C PHE A 355 6.31 4.55 -16.35
N GLY A 356 6.32 5.48 -15.40
CA GLY A 356 6.18 6.90 -15.67
C GLY A 356 4.81 7.26 -16.27
N GLY A 357 3.75 6.79 -15.62
CA GLY A 357 2.38 6.93 -16.11
C GLY A 357 1.70 8.27 -15.83
N TYR A 358 2.23 9.05 -14.88
CA TYR A 358 1.71 10.39 -14.63
C TYR A 358 2.01 11.33 -15.79
N LEU A 359 1.06 12.21 -16.13
CA LEU A 359 1.17 13.10 -17.28
C LEU A 359 2.39 14.04 -17.23
N TYR A 360 2.94 14.34 -16.04
CA TYR A 360 4.14 15.16 -15.92
C TYR A 360 5.41 14.46 -16.45
N PHE A 361 5.43 13.12 -16.55
CA PHE A 361 6.57 12.38 -17.13
C PHE A 361 6.76 12.65 -18.62
N HIS A 362 5.74 13.14 -19.33
CA HIS A 362 5.88 13.63 -20.71
C HIS A 362 6.86 14.80 -20.82
N LYS A 363 7.15 15.48 -19.70
CA LYS A 363 8.06 16.62 -19.62
C LYS A 363 9.44 16.25 -19.08
N ALA A 364 9.70 14.96 -18.84
CA ALA A 364 11.02 14.51 -18.39
C ALA A 364 12.09 14.84 -19.44
N PRO A 365 13.20 15.51 -19.06
CA PRO A 365 14.15 16.05 -20.02
C PRO A 365 15.00 14.97 -20.73
N ASN A 366 15.23 13.83 -20.08
CA ASN A 366 16.02 12.71 -20.60
C ASN A 366 15.75 11.44 -19.78
N ALA A 367 16.27 10.30 -20.25
CA ALA A 367 16.14 8.99 -19.62
C ALA A 367 16.67 8.93 -18.17
N GLN A 368 17.73 9.70 -17.86
CA GLN A 368 18.30 9.75 -16.52
C GLN A 368 17.33 10.40 -15.53
N ALA A 369 16.88 11.62 -15.84
CA ALA A 369 15.92 12.33 -15.00
C ALA A 369 14.60 11.56 -14.86
N PHE A 370 14.15 10.92 -15.94
CA PHE A 370 12.98 10.03 -15.92
C PHE A 370 13.18 8.89 -14.91
N HIS A 371 14.29 8.15 -15.02
CA HIS A 371 14.58 7.01 -14.15
C HIS A 371 14.78 7.40 -12.69
N GLU A 372 15.55 8.44 -12.42
CA GLU A 372 15.77 8.95 -11.05
C GLU A 372 14.46 9.38 -10.38
N GLU A 373 13.51 9.89 -11.15
CA GLU A 373 12.16 10.20 -10.66
C GLU A 373 11.32 8.95 -10.41
N LEU A 374 11.41 7.90 -11.25
CA LEU A 374 10.77 6.61 -10.96
C LEU A 374 11.27 6.05 -9.62
N VAL A 375 12.59 6.01 -9.43
CA VAL A 375 13.22 5.53 -8.18
C VAL A 375 12.75 6.36 -6.98
N ARG A 376 12.68 7.69 -7.12
CA ARG A 376 12.20 8.61 -6.07
C ARG A 376 10.73 8.43 -5.74
N LYS A 377 9.89 8.18 -6.75
CA LYS A 377 8.47 7.91 -6.58
C LYS A 377 8.25 6.58 -5.87
N ILE A 378 8.94 5.52 -6.30
CA ILE A 378 8.90 4.20 -5.66
C ILE A 378 9.33 4.30 -4.19
N SER A 379 10.41 5.03 -3.88
CA SER A 379 10.90 5.17 -2.50
C SER A 379 9.95 5.92 -1.57
N LYS A 380 8.96 6.63 -2.11
CA LYS A 380 7.97 7.41 -1.34
C LYS A 380 6.56 6.82 -1.38
N LEU A 381 6.35 5.71 -2.09
CA LEU A 381 5.03 5.06 -2.22
C LEU A 381 4.37 4.77 -0.86
N HIS A 382 5.16 4.38 0.15
CA HIS A 382 4.71 4.10 1.50
C HIS A 382 3.99 5.28 2.20
N LEU A 383 4.24 6.51 1.76
CA LEU A 383 3.62 7.72 2.31
C LEU A 383 2.33 8.12 1.59
N TYR A 384 2.08 7.56 0.40
CA TYR A 384 1.02 7.99 -0.51
C TYR A 384 0.15 6.79 -0.93
N ASP A 385 0.40 6.23 -2.12
CA ASP A 385 -0.46 5.22 -2.73
C ASP A 385 -0.51 3.91 -1.95
N CYS A 386 0.61 3.44 -1.40
CA CYS A 386 0.60 2.26 -0.53
C CYS A 386 -0.17 2.53 0.76
N LEU A 387 -0.01 3.72 1.36
CA LEU A 387 -0.75 4.12 2.55
C LEU A 387 -2.26 4.12 2.28
N ARG A 388 -2.70 4.77 1.19
CA ARG A 388 -4.10 4.79 0.77
C ARG A 388 -4.63 3.39 0.52
N ALA A 389 -4.00 2.64 -0.38
CA ALA A 389 -4.47 1.32 -0.80
C ALA A 389 -4.59 0.40 0.41
N ASN A 390 -3.57 0.39 1.27
CA ASN A 390 -3.55 -0.42 2.46
C ASN A 390 -4.63 -0.03 3.48
N LYS A 391 -4.59 1.22 3.95
CA LYS A 391 -5.41 1.64 5.09
C LYS A 391 -6.89 1.84 4.73
N SER A 392 -7.20 2.23 3.49
CA SER A 392 -8.59 2.34 3.03
C SER A 392 -9.26 0.97 2.92
N LEU A 393 -8.54 -0.04 2.42
CA LEU A 393 -9.05 -1.41 2.36
C LEU A 393 -9.13 -2.03 3.75
N ALA A 394 -8.06 -1.91 4.54
CA ALA A 394 -7.97 -2.49 5.88
C ALA A 394 -8.96 -1.87 6.87
N ALA A 395 -9.45 -0.64 6.64
CA ALA A 395 -10.52 -0.04 7.43
C ALA A 395 -11.79 -0.89 7.53
N TRP A 396 -12.00 -1.81 6.57
CA TRP A 396 -13.12 -2.74 6.54
C TRP A 396 -12.67 -4.21 6.55
N GLY A 397 -11.44 -4.50 6.98
CA GLY A 397 -10.92 -5.86 7.03
C GLY A 397 -10.82 -6.51 5.64
N VAL A 398 -10.38 -5.72 4.65
CA VAL A 398 -10.05 -6.18 3.29
C VAL A 398 -8.54 -6.01 3.08
N GLU A 399 -7.90 -7.03 2.53
CA GLU A 399 -6.52 -7.01 2.09
C GLU A 399 -6.39 -6.48 0.67
N GLY A 400 -5.43 -5.58 0.44
CA GLY A 400 -5.03 -5.14 -0.89
C GLY A 400 -3.69 -5.73 -1.28
N ARG A 401 -3.63 -6.37 -2.44
CA ARG A 401 -2.40 -6.88 -3.06
C ARG A 401 -2.05 -6.07 -4.29
N VAL A 402 -0.77 -5.87 -4.54
CA VAL A 402 -0.24 -4.92 -5.53
C VAL A 402 0.83 -5.59 -6.40
N PRO A 403 0.43 -6.36 -7.43
CA PRO A 403 1.37 -7.13 -8.26
C PRO A 403 2.45 -6.29 -8.93
N PHE A 404 2.18 -5.02 -9.25
CA PHE A 404 3.22 -4.14 -9.78
C PHE A 404 4.35 -3.87 -8.78
N LEU A 405 4.13 -4.02 -7.48
CA LEU A 405 5.14 -3.82 -6.44
C LEU A 405 5.74 -5.15 -5.92
N ASP A 406 5.51 -6.24 -6.62
CA ASP A 406 6.19 -7.51 -6.36
C ASP A 406 7.70 -7.36 -6.58
N LYS A 407 8.48 -7.94 -5.66
CA LYS A 407 9.94 -7.78 -5.63
C LYS A 407 10.63 -8.28 -6.90
N GLU A 408 10.18 -9.42 -7.44
CA GLU A 408 10.76 -10.02 -8.64
C GLU A 408 10.30 -9.29 -9.89
N PHE A 409 9.02 -8.89 -9.97
CA PHE A 409 8.54 -8.08 -11.08
C PHE A 409 9.21 -6.71 -11.14
N MET A 410 9.40 -6.02 -10.00
CA MET A 410 10.10 -4.74 -9.96
C MET A 410 11.53 -4.88 -10.49
N ASP A 411 12.23 -5.97 -10.18
CA ASP A 411 13.58 -6.21 -10.67
C ASP A 411 13.64 -6.33 -12.20
N VAL A 412 12.64 -6.95 -12.84
CA VAL A 412 12.50 -6.96 -14.30
C VAL A 412 12.13 -5.57 -14.82
N ALA A 413 11.04 -5.01 -14.29
CA ALA A 413 10.46 -3.77 -14.80
C ALA A 413 11.42 -2.58 -14.66
N MET A 414 12.16 -2.47 -13.56
CA MET A 414 13.10 -1.37 -13.31
C MET A 414 14.45 -1.53 -14.00
N ARG A 415 14.81 -2.74 -14.44
CA ARG A 415 16.01 -2.98 -15.27
C ARG A 415 15.79 -2.74 -16.76
N ILE A 416 14.55 -2.61 -17.22
CA ILE A 416 14.24 -2.18 -18.61
C ILE A 416 14.86 -0.82 -18.87
N ASN A 417 15.41 -0.62 -20.08
CA ASN A 417 15.93 0.67 -20.50
C ASN A 417 14.94 1.82 -20.22
N PRO A 418 15.31 2.85 -19.43
CA PRO A 418 14.41 3.95 -19.12
C PRO A 418 13.91 4.69 -20.37
N GLU A 419 14.71 4.75 -21.43
CA GLU A 419 14.35 5.34 -22.73
C GLU A 419 13.12 4.65 -23.35
N ALA A 420 12.99 3.33 -23.17
CA ALA A 420 11.88 2.56 -23.70
C ALA A 420 10.55 2.82 -22.96
N LYS A 421 10.61 3.39 -21.75
CA LYS A 421 9.45 3.78 -20.95
C LYS A 421 8.97 5.21 -21.20
N MET A 422 9.83 6.08 -21.76
CA MET A 422 9.49 7.48 -21.99
C MET A 422 8.37 7.67 -23.02
N ALA A 423 7.44 8.57 -22.72
CA ALA A 423 6.37 8.99 -23.62
C ALA A 423 6.88 10.01 -24.65
N LYS A 424 7.58 9.54 -25.68
CA LYS A 424 8.14 10.37 -26.76
C LYS A 424 8.03 9.68 -28.11
N ASP A 425 8.30 10.41 -29.19
CA ASP A 425 8.32 9.87 -30.56
C ASP A 425 6.99 9.18 -30.96
N GLY A 426 5.86 9.78 -30.55
CA GLY A 426 4.52 9.23 -30.80
C GLY A 426 4.09 8.12 -29.84
N LYS A 427 4.89 7.78 -28.83
CA LYS A 427 4.52 6.85 -27.76
C LYS A 427 3.75 7.55 -26.66
N MET A 428 2.70 6.88 -26.17
CA MET A 428 1.91 7.27 -24.99
C MET A 428 2.65 6.89 -23.69
N GLU A 429 2.26 7.45 -22.55
CA GLU A 429 2.73 6.97 -21.25
C GLU A 429 2.51 5.45 -21.11
N LYS A 430 3.46 4.77 -20.48
CA LYS A 430 3.43 3.31 -20.29
C LYS A 430 3.35 2.50 -21.60
N TRP A 431 3.83 3.04 -22.72
CA TRP A 431 3.73 2.38 -24.04
C TRP A 431 4.20 0.92 -24.04
N ILE A 432 5.33 0.62 -23.39
CA ILE A 432 5.86 -0.75 -23.33
C ILE A 432 4.92 -1.71 -22.58
N LEU A 433 4.28 -1.24 -21.50
CA LEU A 433 3.29 -2.01 -20.75
C LEU A 433 2.01 -2.19 -21.56
N ARG A 434 1.55 -1.16 -22.28
CA ARG A 434 0.41 -1.24 -23.20
C ARG A 434 0.66 -2.31 -24.26
N LYS A 435 1.85 -2.30 -24.87
CA LYS A 435 2.26 -3.31 -25.85
C LYS A 435 2.36 -4.71 -25.27
N ALA A 436 2.82 -4.83 -24.03
CA ALA A 436 2.89 -6.11 -23.35
C ALA A 436 1.51 -6.74 -23.10
N PHE A 437 0.39 -6.01 -23.13
CA PHE A 437 -0.93 -6.55 -22.77
C PHE A 437 -2.07 -6.14 -23.73
N GLU A 438 -1.78 -5.56 -24.89
CA GLU A 438 -2.81 -5.03 -25.81
C GLU A 438 -3.76 -6.10 -26.36
N ASP A 439 -3.35 -7.36 -26.38
CA ASP A 439 -4.17 -8.53 -26.78
C ASP A 439 -5.11 -9.01 -25.67
N GLN A 440 -4.87 -8.64 -24.41
CA GLN A 440 -5.67 -9.05 -23.25
C GLN A 440 -6.76 -8.03 -22.88
N LEU A 441 -6.86 -6.92 -23.60
CA LEU A 441 -7.76 -5.80 -23.28
C LEU A 441 -8.50 -5.31 -24.53
N PRO A 442 -9.67 -4.65 -24.37
CA PRO A 442 -10.25 -3.87 -25.45
C PRO A 442 -9.25 -2.79 -25.91
N ALA A 443 -9.08 -2.61 -27.22
CA ALA A 443 -8.16 -1.60 -27.77
C ALA A 443 -8.44 -0.18 -27.24
N SER A 444 -9.71 0.16 -27.01
CA SER A 444 -10.14 1.43 -26.42
C SER A 444 -9.68 1.64 -24.98
N VAL A 445 -9.29 0.59 -24.27
CA VAL A 445 -8.75 0.63 -22.90
C VAL A 445 -7.23 0.54 -22.92
N ALA A 446 -6.68 -0.39 -23.71
CA ALA A 446 -5.24 -0.55 -23.89
C ALA A 446 -4.54 0.75 -24.33
N TRP A 447 -5.24 1.60 -25.08
CA TRP A 447 -4.73 2.88 -25.59
C TRP A 447 -5.50 4.11 -25.07
N ARG A 448 -6.18 3.99 -23.92
CA ARG A 448 -6.80 5.14 -23.21
C ARG A 448 -5.73 5.96 -22.50
N GLN A 449 -5.75 7.29 -22.67
CA GLN A 449 -4.87 8.20 -21.93
C GLN A 449 -5.15 8.14 -20.41
N LYS A 450 -4.11 8.36 -19.59
CA LYS A 450 -4.24 8.38 -18.13
C LYS A 450 -5.28 9.41 -17.64
N GLU A 451 -6.22 8.92 -16.82
CA GLU A 451 -7.05 9.72 -15.93
C GLU A 451 -6.64 9.44 -14.48
N GLN A 452 -6.59 10.48 -13.64
CA GLN A 452 -6.32 10.31 -12.20
C GLN A 452 -7.57 9.80 -11.49
N PHE A 453 -7.39 8.93 -10.49
CA PHE A 453 -8.50 8.26 -9.81
C PHE A 453 -9.53 9.24 -9.22
N SER A 454 -9.08 10.32 -8.57
CA SER A 454 -9.97 11.32 -7.97
C SER A 454 -10.78 12.13 -9.00
N ASP A 455 -10.33 12.20 -10.26
CA ASP A 455 -11.08 12.80 -11.36
C ASP A 455 -12.01 11.77 -12.04
N GLY A 456 -11.52 10.55 -12.27
CA GLY A 456 -12.25 9.45 -12.92
C GLY A 456 -13.47 8.96 -12.13
N VAL A 457 -13.46 9.09 -10.80
CA VAL A 457 -14.62 8.79 -9.95
C VAL A 457 -15.80 9.76 -10.14
N GLY A 458 -15.58 10.90 -10.80
CA GLY A 458 -16.61 11.87 -11.17
C GLY A 458 -16.27 13.29 -10.74
N TYR A 459 -16.33 14.23 -11.69
CA TYR A 459 -15.86 15.61 -11.50
C TYR A 459 -16.50 16.36 -10.33
N GLY A 460 -17.79 16.09 -10.06
CA GLY A 460 -18.53 16.71 -8.95
C GLY A 460 -17.95 16.41 -7.57
N TRP A 461 -17.18 15.34 -7.39
CA TRP A 461 -16.59 15.00 -6.08
C TRP A 461 -15.57 16.05 -5.63
N ILE A 462 -14.54 16.31 -6.44
CA ILE A 462 -13.48 17.27 -6.11
C ILE A 462 -14.04 18.69 -6.04
N ASP A 463 -14.93 19.04 -6.96
CA ASP A 463 -15.46 20.40 -7.04
C ASP A 463 -16.28 20.74 -5.79
N THR A 464 -17.14 19.82 -5.33
CA THR A 464 -17.89 20.01 -4.07
C THR A 464 -16.99 19.94 -2.84
N LEU A 465 -15.97 19.08 -2.81
CA LEU A 465 -14.98 19.09 -1.72
C LEU A 465 -14.30 20.45 -1.56
N LYS A 466 -13.82 21.02 -2.67
CA LYS A 466 -13.17 22.34 -2.68
C LYS A 466 -14.13 23.42 -2.18
N GLU A 467 -15.38 23.39 -2.63
CA GLU A 467 -16.42 24.32 -2.20
C GLU A 467 -16.68 24.21 -0.69
N VAL A 468 -17.04 23.02 -0.20
CA VAL A 468 -17.41 22.78 1.21
C VAL A 468 -16.26 23.13 2.15
N THR A 469 -15.04 22.69 1.83
CA THR A 469 -13.88 22.98 2.68
C THR A 469 -13.49 24.46 2.64
N SER A 470 -13.63 25.14 1.50
CA SER A 470 -13.37 26.58 1.39
C SER A 470 -14.39 27.43 2.15
N SER A 471 -15.66 27.00 2.19
CA SER A 471 -16.69 27.66 2.99
C SER A 471 -16.56 27.40 4.49
N SER A 472 -15.94 26.28 4.88
CA SER A 472 -15.75 25.88 6.28
C SER A 472 -14.52 26.50 6.94
N VAL A 473 -13.63 27.14 6.17
CA VAL A 473 -12.38 27.74 6.65
C VAL A 473 -12.29 29.21 6.27
N THR A 474 -12.14 30.09 7.26
CA THR A 474 -12.04 31.54 7.05
C THR A 474 -10.63 31.96 6.62
N ASP A 475 -10.52 33.12 5.98
CA ASP A 475 -9.21 33.68 5.59
C ASP A 475 -8.36 34.03 6.82
N GLU A 476 -9.00 34.44 7.91
CA GLU A 476 -8.34 34.69 9.20
C GLU A 476 -7.75 33.40 9.79
N GLN A 477 -8.46 32.26 9.69
CA GLN A 477 -7.94 30.97 10.11
C GLN A 477 -6.68 30.58 9.34
N ILE A 478 -6.66 30.83 8.02
CA ILE A 478 -5.48 30.60 7.18
C ILE A 478 -4.33 31.54 7.55
N ALA A 479 -4.59 32.84 7.72
CA ALA A 479 -3.57 33.81 8.11
C ALA A 479 -2.90 33.46 9.45
N ASN A 480 -3.66 32.84 10.36
CA ASN A 480 -3.20 32.42 11.68
C ASN A 480 -2.81 30.93 11.75
N ALA A 481 -2.82 30.19 10.62
CA ALA A 481 -2.61 28.74 10.61
C ALA A 481 -1.29 28.31 11.26
N LYS A 482 -0.22 29.10 11.09
CA LYS A 482 1.11 28.83 11.68
C LYS A 482 1.13 28.77 13.22
N TYR A 483 0.20 29.46 13.88
CA TYR A 483 0.09 29.46 15.33
C TYR A 483 -0.68 28.25 15.86
N ARG A 484 -1.64 27.75 15.07
CA ARG A 484 -2.43 26.55 15.38
C ARG A 484 -1.71 25.26 14.97
N PHE A 485 -1.02 25.28 13.83
CA PHE A 485 -0.36 24.15 13.20
C PHE A 485 1.10 24.51 12.89
N PRO A 486 1.98 24.54 13.92
CA PRO A 486 3.38 24.94 13.74
C PRO A 486 4.18 23.89 12.93
N ILE A 487 3.80 22.62 13.02
CA ILE A 487 4.37 21.53 12.21
C ILE A 487 3.59 21.46 10.90
N HIS A 488 4.27 21.60 9.76
CA HIS A 488 3.67 21.49 8.43
C HIS A 488 2.40 22.35 8.29
N THR A 489 2.56 23.67 8.41
CA THR A 489 1.45 24.62 8.35
C THR A 489 0.67 24.46 7.04
N PRO A 490 -0.67 24.31 7.08
CA PRO A 490 -1.47 24.12 5.87
C PRO A 490 -1.40 25.36 4.96
N MET A 491 -1.28 25.12 3.66
CA MET A 491 -1.11 26.12 2.62
C MET A 491 -2.41 26.43 1.86
N SER A 492 -3.48 25.67 2.11
CA SER A 492 -4.80 25.88 1.51
C SER A 492 -5.93 25.66 2.52
N LYS A 493 -7.14 26.16 2.21
CA LYS A 493 -8.34 25.95 3.04
C LYS A 493 -8.72 24.48 3.16
N GLU A 494 -8.60 23.73 2.07
CA GLU A 494 -8.87 22.30 2.09
C GLU A 494 -7.87 21.54 2.95
N GLU A 495 -6.57 21.83 2.81
CA GLU A 495 -5.54 21.24 3.67
C GLU A 495 -5.75 21.62 5.14
N TYR A 496 -6.12 22.89 5.43
CA TYR A 496 -6.46 23.32 6.78
C TYR A 496 -7.64 22.52 7.35
N TYR A 497 -8.67 22.29 6.55
CA TYR A 497 -9.84 21.52 6.95
C TYR A 497 -9.45 20.08 7.33
N TYR A 498 -8.69 19.39 6.48
CA TYR A 498 -8.21 18.04 6.77
C TYR A 498 -7.24 18.02 7.96
N ARG A 499 -6.35 19.01 8.06
CA ARG A 499 -5.41 19.12 9.17
C ARG A 499 -6.12 19.36 10.51
N ALA A 500 -7.21 20.13 10.52
CA ALA A 500 -8.03 20.31 11.71
C ALA A 500 -8.64 18.99 12.18
N ILE A 501 -9.24 18.22 11.27
CA ILE A 501 -9.78 16.89 11.58
C ILE A 501 -8.68 15.94 12.06
N PHE A 502 -7.53 15.91 11.37
CA PHE A 502 -6.40 15.09 11.77
C PHE A 502 -5.93 15.42 13.19
N THR A 503 -5.76 16.70 13.52
CA THR A 503 -5.33 17.13 14.86
C THR A 503 -6.36 16.82 15.95
N GLU A 504 -7.65 16.74 15.62
CA GLU A 504 -8.67 16.28 16.57
C GLU A 504 -8.55 14.79 16.89
N HIS A 505 -8.13 13.97 15.92
CA HIS A 505 -7.86 12.53 16.14
C HIS A 505 -6.48 12.26 16.73
N PHE A 506 -5.48 13.01 16.27
CA PHE A 506 -4.06 12.82 16.55
C PHE A 506 -3.44 14.17 16.97
N PRO A 507 -3.67 14.58 18.23
CA PRO A 507 -3.27 15.91 18.71
C PRO A 507 -1.76 16.08 18.89
N SER A 508 -0.96 15.01 18.91
CA SER A 508 0.49 15.14 19.13
C SER A 508 1.24 15.70 17.92
N ASP A 509 2.27 16.52 18.20
CA ASP A 509 3.21 16.98 17.16
C ASP A 509 3.94 15.80 16.51
N SER A 510 4.24 14.76 17.28
CA SER A 510 4.84 13.50 16.79
C SER A 510 3.99 12.81 15.73
N ALA A 511 2.65 12.91 15.81
CA ALA A 511 1.79 12.39 14.77
C ALA A 511 1.83 13.25 13.51
N ALA A 512 1.81 14.58 13.67
CA ALA A 512 1.84 15.50 12.54
C ALA A 512 3.14 15.42 11.73
N THR A 513 4.29 15.11 12.36
CA THR A 513 5.58 14.95 11.67
C THR A 513 5.67 13.67 10.82
N CYS A 514 4.81 12.68 11.08
CA CYS A 514 4.76 11.45 10.27
C CYS A 514 4.06 11.67 8.91
N VAL A 515 3.37 12.79 8.72
CA VAL A 515 2.70 13.14 7.47
C VAL A 515 3.63 14.03 6.64
N PRO A 516 3.98 13.65 5.40
CA PRO A 516 4.84 14.48 4.57
C PRO A 516 4.14 15.78 4.19
N SER A 517 4.91 16.88 4.18
CA SER A 517 4.44 18.17 3.67
C SER A 517 5.51 18.71 2.71
N VAL A 518 5.32 18.37 1.43
CA VAL A 518 6.19 18.81 0.33
C VAL A 518 5.33 19.36 -0.80
N PRO A 519 5.80 20.39 -1.53
CA PRO A 519 5.10 20.86 -2.71
C PRO A 519 4.94 19.74 -3.74
N SER A 520 3.74 19.60 -4.31
CA SER A 520 3.43 18.62 -5.36
C SER A 520 2.42 19.19 -6.35
N VAL A 521 2.62 18.92 -7.63
CA VAL A 521 1.69 19.26 -8.72
C VAL A 521 1.41 17.99 -9.51
N ALA A 522 0.14 17.59 -9.68
CA ALA A 522 -0.22 16.37 -10.42
C ALA A 522 0.58 15.12 -9.99
N CYS A 523 0.76 14.92 -8.68
CA CYS A 523 1.53 13.82 -8.07
C CYS A 523 3.05 13.85 -8.32
N SER A 524 3.59 14.97 -8.82
CA SER A 524 5.02 15.16 -9.07
C SER A 524 5.81 15.43 -7.79
N THR A 525 7.11 15.15 -7.83
CA THR A 525 8.06 15.55 -6.80
C THR A 525 8.53 17.00 -6.99
N PRO A 526 9.14 17.62 -5.96
CA PRO A 526 9.79 18.92 -6.10
C PRO A 526 10.83 18.96 -7.24
N GLU A 527 11.56 17.87 -7.45
CA GLU A 527 12.53 17.72 -8.52
C GLU A 527 11.86 17.75 -9.90
N ALA A 528 10.74 17.04 -10.08
CA ALA A 528 9.98 17.03 -11.32
C ALA A 528 9.26 18.37 -11.63
N ILE A 529 8.93 19.17 -10.61
CA ILE A 529 8.41 20.54 -10.80
C ILE A 529 9.42 21.41 -11.57
N ALA A 530 10.73 21.14 -11.43
CA ALA A 530 11.76 21.89 -12.12
C ALA A 530 11.81 21.62 -13.64
N TRP A 531 11.19 20.54 -14.13
CA TRP A 531 11.22 20.16 -15.55
C TRP A 531 10.41 21.09 -16.45
N ASP A 532 9.42 21.80 -15.90
CA ASP A 532 8.61 22.73 -16.68
C ASP A 532 8.29 23.99 -15.87
N ALA A 533 8.61 25.14 -16.46
CA ALA A 533 8.36 26.44 -15.85
C ALA A 533 6.88 26.70 -15.56
N SER A 534 5.95 26.11 -16.32
CA SER A 534 4.51 26.20 -16.08
C SER A 534 4.09 25.57 -14.75
N PHE A 535 4.83 24.59 -14.22
CA PHE A 535 4.55 24.00 -12.91
C PHE A 535 5.00 24.89 -11.74
N LYS A 536 5.90 25.85 -11.99
CA LYS A 536 6.32 26.81 -10.97
C LYS A 536 5.16 27.76 -10.70
N ASN A 537 4.63 27.72 -9.47
CA ASN A 537 3.48 28.47 -8.94
C ASN A 537 2.08 27.85 -9.13
N MET A 538 1.96 26.59 -9.58
CA MET A 538 0.69 25.87 -9.49
C MET A 538 0.56 25.18 -8.11
N ASN A 539 -0.58 25.39 -7.45
CA ASN A 539 -0.92 24.76 -6.16
C ASN A 539 -2.07 23.75 -6.28
N ASP A 540 -2.46 23.35 -7.50
CA ASP A 540 -3.48 22.30 -7.68
C ASP A 540 -2.78 20.94 -7.86
N PRO A 541 -2.94 20.00 -6.91
CA PRO A 541 -2.33 18.68 -7.01
C PRO A 541 -3.02 17.75 -8.01
N SER A 542 -4.14 18.17 -8.63
CA SER A 542 -4.86 17.35 -9.61
C SER A 542 -4.17 17.30 -10.99
N GLY A 543 -4.45 16.23 -11.73
CA GLY A 543 -3.99 16.04 -13.12
C GLY A 543 -4.49 17.12 -14.06
N ARG A 544 -5.54 17.86 -13.65
CA ARG A 544 -6.07 19.06 -14.33
C ARG A 544 -5.03 20.16 -14.50
N ALA A 545 -3.95 20.14 -13.72
CA ALA A 545 -2.84 21.08 -13.83
C ALA A 545 -2.01 20.88 -15.12
N VAL A 546 -2.05 19.71 -15.77
CA VAL A 546 -1.25 19.39 -16.96
C VAL A 546 -2.07 19.55 -18.26
N LYS A 547 -2.69 20.72 -18.44
CA LYS A 547 -3.63 21.00 -19.56
C LYS A 547 -3.04 20.85 -20.97
N SER A 548 -1.72 20.97 -21.13
CA SER A 548 -1.06 20.89 -22.44
C SER A 548 -0.97 19.46 -23.01
N VAL A 549 -1.23 18.44 -22.20
CA VAL A 549 -1.06 17.01 -22.57
C VAL A 549 -2.39 16.26 -22.63
N HIS A 550 -3.43 16.75 -21.93
CA HIS A 550 -4.72 16.06 -21.84
C HIS A 550 -5.63 16.44 -23.02
N ASN A 551 -5.79 15.54 -24.00
CA ASN A 551 -6.45 15.87 -25.27
C ASN A 551 -7.99 15.83 -25.22
N GLU A 552 -8.58 15.08 -24.29
CA GLU A 552 -10.03 14.82 -24.26
C GLU A 552 -10.78 15.19 -22.96
N GLY A 553 -10.10 15.31 -21.81
CA GLY A 553 -10.76 15.31 -20.49
C GLY A 553 -11.33 16.64 -19.99
N TYR A 554 -11.18 17.73 -20.75
CA TYR A 554 -11.60 19.08 -20.30
C TYR A 554 -12.32 19.90 -21.39
N LYS A 555 -13.05 19.23 -22.30
CA LYS A 555 -13.95 19.92 -23.25
C LYS A 555 -15.35 20.10 -22.69
#